data_AF-A0A8X6R890-F1
#
_entry.id   AF-A0A8X6R890-F1
#
_cell.length_a   1.000
_cell.length_b   1.000
_cell.length_c   1.000
_cell.angle_alpha   90.00
_cell.angle_beta   90.00
_cell.angle_gamma   90.00
#
_symmetry.space_group_name_H-M   'P 1'
#
loop_
_entity.id
_entity.type
_entity.pdbx_description
1 polymer ?
#
loop_
_entity_poly.entity_id
_entity_poly.type
_entity_poly.pdbx_seq_one_letter_code
_entity_poly.pdbx_strand_id
1 'polypeptide(L)'
;MPAFALKESGFMSVFIIYQITDNVTVIESFVFSQARAAGACQVIYSRFGLAIHRNDHQARRRFVEWAQNKIAVVPDFHKRILFSDEAHFWLNDYVNKQNCRIWSEANSQVYVETPLHPEKLTVWCALWAGGIIGLHFFKNDEGHNVTVNGDRYRAMITNFFIPELNNHDVQELWFQQDGAACPTARATIDLLKDTFGDRLISRFGPVNWPPRSCNLLPLDYFLWGYVKSLVYADKPQTLDHLEDNIHRVIADIRPQMLEKVIENWTSRLDYIRASRGSHMPEIIFKM
;
A
#
# COMPACT_ATOMS: atom_id res chain seq x y z
N MET A 1 9.67 26.92 34.11
CA MET A 1 8.31 27.43 34.43
C MET A 1 8.35 28.96 34.48
N PRO A 2 7.29 29.69 34.12
CA PRO A 2 5.87 29.28 34.02
C PRO A 2 5.50 28.84 32.59
N ALA A 3 4.75 27.76 32.36
CA ALA A 3 3.41 27.38 32.81
C ALA A 3 2.30 28.05 31.97
N PHE A 4 1.90 27.39 30.88
CA PHE A 4 0.52 27.40 30.43
C PHE A 4 -0.07 26.03 30.73
N ALA A 5 -0.92 25.99 31.75
CA ALA A 5 -1.76 24.86 32.07
C ALA A 5 -2.97 24.87 31.13
N LEU A 6 -3.15 23.80 30.36
CA LEU A 6 -4.48 23.37 29.95
C LEU A 6 -4.81 22.12 30.76
N LYS A 7 -5.87 22.27 31.56
CA LYS A 7 -6.41 21.30 32.50
C LYS A 7 -6.74 19.97 31.82
N GLU A 8 -6.55 18.94 32.64
CA GLU A 8 -6.96 17.55 32.51
C GLU A 8 -8.34 17.36 31.82
N SER A 9 -8.33 16.59 30.73
CA SER A 9 -9.33 15.57 30.49
C SER A 9 -8.61 14.37 29.89
N GLY A 10 -8.66 13.23 30.57
CA GLY A 10 -7.80 12.09 30.31
C GLY A 10 -8.05 11.45 28.96
N PHE A 11 -7.11 11.58 28.04
CA PHE A 11 -6.79 10.60 27.00
C PHE A 11 -5.30 10.77 26.66
N MET A 12 -4.50 9.77 26.98
CA MET A 12 -3.06 9.75 26.72
C MET A 12 -2.85 9.67 25.20
N SER A 13 -2.72 10.83 24.58
CA SER A 13 -2.42 10.97 23.16
C SER A 13 -0.91 10.89 23.01
N VAL A 14 -0.39 9.73 22.61
CA VAL A 14 1.03 9.60 22.28
C VAL A 14 1.21 10.10 20.84
N PHE A 15 1.62 11.37 20.73
CA PHE A 15 2.13 11.94 19.49
C PHE A 15 3.59 11.50 19.35
N ILE A 16 3.91 10.76 18.27
CA ILE A 16 5.30 10.62 17.83
C ILE A 16 5.47 11.55 16.64
N ILE A 17 5.58 12.85 16.93
CA ILE A 17 6.09 13.83 15.99
C ILE A 17 7.59 13.84 16.23
N TYR A 18 8.33 13.75 15.15
CA TYR A 18 9.69 14.14 15.22
C TYR A 18 10.00 15.02 14.01
N GLN A 19 11.04 15.85 14.10
CA GLN A 19 11.45 16.79 13.05
C GLN A 19 12.96 16.93 13.15
N ILE A 20 13.73 16.76 12.05
CA ILE A 20 15.03 17.42 11.82
C ILE A 20 15.49 17.18 10.38
N THR A 21 16.16 18.22 9.87
CA THR A 21 16.75 18.44 8.56
C THR A 21 18.05 17.65 8.32
N ASP A 22 18.19 17.20 7.09
CA ASP A 22 19.35 16.71 6.35
C ASP A 22 20.21 15.55 6.93
N ASN A 23 20.13 14.42 6.21
CA ASN A 23 21.05 13.26 6.16
C ASN A 23 21.11 12.30 7.37
N VAL A 24 19.98 11.71 7.78
CA VAL A 24 19.95 10.52 8.68
C VAL A 24 18.84 9.53 8.24
N THR A 25 19.06 8.21 8.34
CA THR A 25 18.07 7.15 8.08
C THR A 25 18.03 6.17 9.26
N VAL A 26 16.85 5.82 9.78
CA VAL A 26 16.64 4.95 10.96
C VAL A 26 16.14 3.56 10.52
N ILE A 27 16.51 2.50 11.27
CA ILE A 27 16.23 1.07 11.00
C ILE A 27 14.73 0.74 11.09
N GLU A 28 14.18 -0.04 10.14
CA GLU A 28 12.75 -0.41 10.14
C GLU A 28 12.39 -1.19 11.42
N SER A 29 13.20 -2.19 11.80
CA SER A 29 13.02 -2.99 13.02
C SER A 29 13.10 -2.18 14.32
N PHE A 30 13.89 -1.10 14.34
CA PHE A 30 13.99 -0.19 15.49
C PHE A 30 12.75 0.69 15.62
N VAL A 31 12.17 1.16 14.51
CA VAL A 31 10.88 1.87 14.53
C VAL A 31 9.77 0.95 14.99
N PHE A 32 9.73 -0.30 14.52
CA PHE A 32 8.72 -1.26 14.95
C PHE A 32 8.87 -1.66 16.43
N SER A 33 10.09 -1.82 16.95
CA SER A 33 10.30 -2.16 18.37
C SER A 33 9.96 -1.01 19.32
N GLN A 34 10.32 0.23 18.95
CA GLN A 34 9.96 1.44 19.71
C GLN A 34 8.46 1.72 19.65
N ALA A 35 7.82 1.56 18.49
CA ALA A 35 6.38 1.70 18.34
C ALA A 35 5.60 0.68 19.20
N ARG A 36 6.08 -0.56 19.30
CA ARG A 36 5.51 -1.58 20.20
C ARG A 36 5.71 -1.23 21.67
N ALA A 37 6.90 -0.77 22.05
CA ALA A 37 7.21 -0.34 23.42
C ALA A 37 6.39 0.89 23.86
N ALA A 38 5.99 1.75 22.90
CA ALA A 38 5.14 2.91 23.11
C ALA A 38 3.62 2.61 23.01
N GLY A 39 3.21 1.36 22.79
CA GLY A 39 1.79 0.97 22.70
C GLY A 39 1.10 1.36 21.39
N ALA A 40 1.86 1.66 20.32
CA ALA A 40 1.29 1.98 19.02
C ALA A 40 0.79 0.70 18.31
N CYS A 41 -0.46 0.72 17.87
CA CYS A 41 -1.15 -0.45 17.31
C CYS A 41 -0.85 -0.69 15.82
N GLN A 42 -0.16 0.23 15.13
CA GLN A 42 0.17 0.11 13.71
C GLN A 42 1.26 1.11 13.31
N VAL A 43 2.33 0.65 12.66
CA VAL A 43 3.28 1.51 11.94
C VAL A 43 3.03 1.29 10.45
N ILE A 44 2.38 2.27 9.80
CA ILE A 44 2.04 2.18 8.38
C ILE A 44 3.22 2.73 7.58
N TYR A 45 3.98 1.83 6.95
CA TYR A 45 4.87 2.21 5.85
C TYR A 45 4.03 2.49 4.61
N SER A 46 3.38 3.66 4.56
CA SER A 46 2.85 4.14 3.29
C SER A 46 4.02 4.66 2.47
N ARG A 47 4.10 4.33 1.19
CA ARG A 47 4.96 5.01 0.22
C ARG A 47 4.71 6.51 0.43
N PHE A 48 5.65 7.22 1.08
CA PHE A 48 5.45 8.61 1.47
C PHE A 48 4.95 9.37 0.26
N GLY A 49 3.69 9.79 0.31
CA GLY A 49 2.98 10.34 -0.83
C GLY A 49 3.82 11.45 -1.43
N LEU A 50 4.34 11.24 -2.64
CA LEU A 50 5.03 12.27 -3.40
C LEU A 50 4.23 13.57 -3.30
N ALA A 51 4.92 14.70 -3.18
CA ALA A 51 4.27 16.00 -3.07
C ALA A 51 3.21 16.16 -4.17
N ILE A 52 1.97 16.46 -3.78
CA ILE A 52 0.88 16.72 -4.73
C ILE A 52 1.20 18.05 -5.41
N HIS A 53 1.37 18.01 -6.72
CA HIS A 53 1.47 19.23 -7.52
C HIS A 53 0.07 19.78 -7.82
N ARG A 54 -0.02 21.08 -8.15
CA ARG A 54 -1.31 21.74 -8.45
C ARG A 54 -2.19 20.97 -9.43
N ASN A 55 -1.60 20.35 -10.45
CA ASN A 55 -2.33 19.58 -11.46
C ASN A 55 -2.89 18.24 -10.94
N ASP A 56 -2.27 17.67 -9.90
CA ASP A 56 -2.71 16.40 -9.30
C ASP A 56 -4.04 16.58 -8.56
N HIS A 57 -4.28 17.74 -7.93
CA HIS A 57 -5.53 18.04 -7.24
C HIS A 57 -6.74 17.92 -8.18
N GLN A 58 -6.62 18.41 -9.42
CA GLN A 58 -7.73 18.33 -10.37
C GLN A 58 -7.98 16.88 -10.81
N ALA A 59 -6.93 16.13 -11.12
CA ALA A 59 -7.05 14.72 -11.50
C ALA A 59 -7.67 13.89 -10.37
N ARG A 60 -7.23 14.10 -9.11
CA ARG A 60 -7.79 13.46 -7.92
C ARG A 60 -9.27 13.79 -7.73
N ARG A 61 -9.68 15.05 -7.88
CA ARG A 61 -11.09 15.44 -7.78
C ARG A 61 -11.96 14.78 -8.85
N ARG A 62 -11.52 14.79 -10.11
CA ARG A 62 -12.27 14.15 -11.20
C ARG A 62 -12.48 12.65 -10.95
N PHE A 63 -11.45 11.97 -10.46
CA PHE A 63 -11.55 10.56 -10.09
C PHE A 63 -12.56 10.35 -8.95
N VAL A 64 -12.46 11.15 -7.89
CA VAL A 64 -13.37 11.06 -6.72
C VAL A 64 -14.82 11.33 -7.12
N GLU A 65 -15.07 12.36 -7.92
CA GLU A 65 -16.40 12.68 -8.44
C GLU A 65 -16.97 11.52 -9.27
N TRP A 66 -16.15 10.94 -10.16
CA TRP A 66 -16.53 9.75 -10.93
C TRP A 66 -16.88 8.57 -10.01
N ALA A 67 -16.02 8.26 -9.03
CA ALA A 67 -16.21 7.13 -8.13
C ALA A 67 -17.48 7.28 -7.28
N GLN A 68 -17.72 8.48 -6.73
CA GLN A 68 -18.94 8.75 -5.96
C GLN A 68 -20.20 8.67 -6.82
N ASN A 69 -20.16 9.16 -8.05
CA ASN A 69 -21.28 9.01 -8.99
C ASN A 69 -21.56 7.53 -9.30
N LYS A 70 -20.52 6.70 -9.43
CA LYS A 70 -20.68 5.25 -9.60
C LYS A 70 -21.29 4.59 -8.37
N ILE A 71 -20.80 4.92 -7.16
CA ILE A 71 -21.33 4.40 -5.89
C ILE A 71 -22.82 4.77 -5.71
N ALA A 72 -23.23 5.97 -6.13
CA ALA A 72 -24.63 6.40 -6.03
C ALA A 72 -25.59 5.62 -6.95
N VAL A 73 -25.10 5.05 -8.04
CA VAL A 73 -25.93 4.36 -9.05
C VAL A 73 -25.81 2.84 -8.95
N VAL A 74 -24.65 2.33 -8.55
CA VAL A 74 -24.37 0.89 -8.48
C VAL A 74 -24.17 0.51 -7.00
N PRO A 75 -25.12 -0.23 -6.41
CA PRO A 75 -25.01 -0.71 -5.03
C PRO A 75 -23.71 -1.50 -4.82
N ASP A 76 -23.05 -1.25 -3.69
CA ASP A 76 -21.81 -1.91 -3.29
C ASP A 76 -20.67 -1.84 -4.33
N PHE A 77 -20.68 -0.84 -5.22
CA PHE A 77 -19.65 -0.69 -6.28
C PHE A 77 -18.21 -0.79 -5.74
N HIS A 78 -17.92 -0.10 -4.64
CA HIS A 78 -16.61 -0.10 -3.99
C HIS A 78 -16.15 -1.50 -3.54
N LYS A 79 -17.08 -2.42 -3.24
CA LYS A 79 -16.78 -3.81 -2.89
C LYS A 79 -16.42 -4.67 -4.10
N ARG A 80 -16.70 -4.22 -5.32
CA ARG A 80 -16.43 -4.94 -6.58
C ARG A 80 -15.13 -4.52 -7.26
N ILE A 81 -14.30 -3.72 -6.60
CA ILE A 81 -13.01 -3.26 -7.15
C ILE A 81 -11.87 -4.12 -6.58
N LEU A 82 -11.15 -4.79 -7.48
CA LEU A 82 -9.87 -5.44 -7.23
C LEU A 82 -8.76 -4.41 -7.34
N PHE A 83 -8.25 -3.95 -6.20
CA PHE A 83 -7.07 -3.09 -6.13
C PHE A 83 -5.82 -3.96 -6.20
N SER A 84 -4.79 -3.55 -6.93
CA SER A 84 -3.54 -4.31 -7.04
C SER A 84 -2.31 -3.42 -6.92
N ASP A 85 -1.22 -4.01 -6.43
CA ASP A 85 0.04 -3.33 -6.18
C ASP A 85 1.20 -4.31 -5.96
N GLU A 86 2.43 -3.82 -6.05
CA GLU A 86 3.65 -4.53 -5.66
C GLU A 86 4.29 -3.97 -4.40
N ALA A 87 4.80 -4.86 -3.55
CA ALA A 87 5.62 -4.50 -2.42
C ALA A 87 6.98 -5.22 -2.41
N HIS A 88 7.98 -4.54 -1.87
CA HIS A 88 9.27 -5.13 -1.52
C HIS A 88 9.34 -5.45 -0.03
N PHE A 89 9.79 -6.66 0.27
CA PHE A 89 10.17 -7.13 1.61
C PHE A 89 11.66 -7.46 1.59
N TRP A 90 12.43 -6.95 2.55
CA TRP A 90 13.88 -7.03 2.58
C TRP A 90 14.33 -7.87 3.77
N LEU A 91 15.30 -8.75 3.57
CA LEU A 91 15.70 -9.73 4.60
C LEU A 91 16.54 -9.12 5.74
N ASN A 92 17.25 -8.01 5.48
CA ASN A 92 18.30 -7.52 6.38
C ASN A 92 18.05 -6.10 6.91
N ASP A 93 16.84 -5.82 7.44
CA ASP A 93 16.46 -4.50 7.98
C ASP A 93 16.77 -3.33 7.01
N TYR A 94 16.80 -3.62 5.71
CA TYR A 94 17.13 -2.63 4.70
C TYR A 94 16.00 -1.61 4.60
N VAL A 95 16.31 -0.41 5.05
CA VAL A 95 15.43 0.74 4.95
C VAL A 95 15.66 1.40 3.60
N ASN A 96 14.65 1.36 2.73
CA ASN A 96 14.71 2.16 1.51
C ASN A 96 14.59 3.64 1.87
N LYS A 97 15.70 4.39 1.76
CA LYS A 97 15.80 5.83 2.06
C LYS A 97 14.79 6.72 1.32
N GLN A 98 14.26 6.28 0.17
CA GLN A 98 13.24 7.01 -0.58
C GLN A 98 11.82 6.74 -0.05
N ASN A 99 11.59 5.58 0.57
CA ASN A 99 10.28 5.15 1.07
C ASN A 99 10.14 5.28 2.59
N CYS A 100 11.22 5.59 3.30
CA CYS A 100 11.24 5.67 4.76
C CYS A 100 11.80 7.03 5.20
N ARG A 101 10.92 7.92 5.65
CA ARG A 101 11.28 9.15 6.36
C ARG A 101 10.85 9.00 7.80
N ILE A 102 11.81 8.63 8.64
CA ILE A 102 11.63 8.59 10.09
C ILE A 102 12.18 9.89 10.62
N TRP A 103 11.47 10.47 11.55
CA TRP A 103 11.89 11.69 12.18
C TRP A 103 12.40 11.36 13.61
N SER A 104 13.33 12.12 14.21
CA SER A 104 13.67 12.07 15.67
C SER A 104 13.80 13.49 16.27
N GLU A 105 13.59 13.66 17.58
CA GLU A 105 13.77 14.93 18.35
C GLU A 105 15.24 15.14 18.75
N ALA A 106 16.03 14.06 18.84
CA ALA A 106 17.45 14.09 19.13
C ALA A 106 18.24 13.20 18.16
N ASN A 107 19.42 13.69 17.73
CA ASN A 107 20.32 12.98 16.83
C ASN A 107 21.00 11.82 17.58
N SER A 108 20.63 10.57 17.26
CA SER A 108 21.00 9.38 18.04
C SER A 108 22.42 8.86 17.80
N GLN A 109 23.18 9.45 16.86
CA GLN A 109 24.55 9.01 16.49
C GLN A 109 24.71 7.49 16.27
N VAL A 110 23.64 6.80 15.88
CA VAL A 110 23.69 5.36 15.57
C VAL A 110 24.04 5.19 14.10
N TYR A 111 25.17 4.53 13.83
CA TYR A 111 25.62 4.14 12.49
C TYR A 111 25.19 2.71 12.20
N VAL A 112 24.55 2.49 11.05
CA VAL A 112 24.13 1.15 10.62
C VAL A 112 24.67 0.93 9.22
N GLU A 113 25.58 -0.04 9.09
CA GLU A 113 26.08 -0.47 7.79
C GLU A 113 24.94 -1.16 7.03
N THR A 114 24.69 -0.71 5.80
CA THR A 114 23.69 -1.30 4.92
C THR A 114 24.38 -2.22 3.92
N PRO A 115 23.92 -3.46 3.70
CA PRO A 115 24.51 -4.34 2.70
C PRO A 115 24.45 -3.69 1.30
N LEU A 116 25.53 -3.83 0.53
CA LEU A 116 25.62 -3.30 -0.84
C LEU A 116 24.57 -3.94 -1.78
N HIS A 117 24.15 -5.17 -1.47
CA HIS A 117 23.14 -5.95 -2.18
C HIS A 117 22.14 -6.55 -1.18
N PRO A 118 21.15 -5.77 -0.73
CA PRO A 118 20.17 -6.26 0.22
C PRO A 118 19.22 -7.24 -0.48
N GLU A 119 19.11 -8.44 0.07
CA GLU A 119 18.21 -9.48 -0.42
C GLU A 119 16.76 -9.08 -0.19
N LYS A 120 15.90 -9.33 -1.19
CA LYS A 120 14.50 -8.94 -1.15
C LYS A 120 13.58 -9.90 -1.89
N LEU A 121 12.34 -9.96 -1.43
CA LEU A 121 11.19 -10.49 -2.16
C LEU A 121 10.42 -9.32 -2.78
N THR A 122 9.96 -9.51 -4.03
CA THR A 122 8.96 -8.63 -4.62
C THR A 122 7.68 -9.42 -4.78
N VAL A 123 6.62 -8.92 -4.16
CA VAL A 123 5.34 -9.60 -4.05
C VAL A 123 4.27 -8.74 -4.71
N TRP A 124 3.43 -9.37 -5.53
CA TRP A 124 2.22 -8.78 -6.08
C TRP A 124 0.99 -9.49 -5.51
N CYS A 125 -0.07 -8.73 -5.24
CA CYS A 125 -1.40 -9.29 -4.99
C CYS A 125 -2.49 -8.29 -5.39
N ALA A 126 -3.73 -8.79 -5.45
CA ALA A 126 -4.92 -7.98 -5.56
C ALA A 126 -5.81 -8.14 -4.31
N LEU A 127 -6.40 -7.06 -3.83
CA LEU A 127 -7.27 -7.00 -2.65
C LEU A 127 -8.63 -6.42 -3.06
N TRP A 128 -9.69 -7.07 -2.60
CA TRP A 128 -11.07 -6.57 -2.68
C TRP A 128 -11.84 -6.94 -1.42
N ALA A 129 -13.13 -6.59 -1.34
CA ALA A 129 -13.94 -6.85 -0.15
C ALA A 129 -14.08 -8.35 0.15
N GLY A 130 -14.08 -9.20 -0.88
CA GLY A 130 -14.24 -10.65 -0.73
C GLY A 130 -12.96 -11.41 -0.41
N GLY A 131 -11.78 -10.77 -0.43
CA GLY A 131 -10.52 -11.48 -0.18
C GLY A 131 -9.29 -10.85 -0.82
N ILE A 132 -8.19 -11.59 -0.76
CA ILE A 132 -6.93 -11.29 -1.45
C ILE A 132 -6.71 -12.39 -2.49
N ILE A 133 -6.44 -11.98 -3.73
CA ILE A 133 -6.03 -12.85 -4.84
C ILE A 133 -4.52 -12.67 -5.00
N GLY A 134 -3.77 -13.77 -4.98
CA GLY A 134 -2.33 -13.74 -4.79
C GLY A 134 -1.88 -14.90 -3.90
N LEU A 135 -0.61 -14.97 -3.52
CA LEU A 135 0.50 -14.03 -3.70
C LEU A 135 1.36 -14.43 -4.90
N HIS A 136 1.80 -13.47 -5.72
CA HIS A 136 2.79 -13.75 -6.76
C HIS A 136 4.17 -13.23 -6.38
N PHE A 137 5.13 -14.15 -6.24
CA PHE A 137 6.53 -13.81 -6.01
C PHE A 137 7.27 -13.82 -7.34
N PHE A 138 7.94 -12.72 -7.68
CA PHE A 138 8.70 -12.63 -8.92
C PHE A 138 10.03 -13.40 -8.79
N LYS A 139 10.00 -14.67 -9.21
CA LYS A 139 11.15 -15.58 -9.25
C LYS A 139 11.42 -16.09 -10.68
N ASN A 140 12.65 -16.50 -10.96
CA ASN A 140 12.98 -17.26 -12.18
C ASN A 140 12.72 -18.76 -11.98
N ASP A 141 12.97 -19.56 -13.03
CA ASP A 141 12.76 -21.02 -13.01
C ASP A 141 13.62 -21.77 -11.98
N GLU A 142 14.71 -21.15 -11.51
CA GLU A 142 15.59 -21.68 -10.47
C GLU A 142 15.16 -21.26 -9.05
N GLY A 143 14.09 -20.46 -8.93
CA GLY A 143 13.60 -19.93 -7.65
C GLY A 143 14.28 -18.63 -7.18
N HIS A 144 15.18 -18.06 -7.98
CA HIS A 144 15.88 -16.81 -7.64
C HIS A 144 14.99 -15.58 -7.90
N ASN A 145 15.01 -14.61 -6.97
CA ASN A 145 14.26 -13.37 -7.11
C ASN A 145 14.70 -12.53 -8.31
N VAL A 146 13.73 -11.99 -9.05
CA VAL A 146 13.98 -11.17 -10.24
C VAL A 146 13.31 -9.80 -10.16
N THR A 147 13.91 -8.82 -10.83
CA THR A 147 13.33 -7.49 -10.97
C THR A 147 12.09 -7.52 -11.85
N VAL A 148 11.02 -6.86 -11.42
CA VAL A 148 9.80 -6.68 -12.21
C VAL A 148 10.09 -5.79 -13.41
N ASN A 149 9.81 -6.28 -14.60
CA ASN A 149 9.79 -5.51 -15.83
C ASN A 149 8.44 -5.71 -16.53
N GLY A 150 8.21 -5.02 -17.65
CA GLY A 150 6.94 -5.10 -18.37
C GLY A 150 6.59 -6.52 -18.81
N ASP A 151 7.57 -7.30 -19.27
CA ASP A 151 7.34 -8.67 -19.78
C ASP A 151 6.96 -9.62 -18.65
N ARG A 152 7.70 -9.59 -17.54
CA ARG A 152 7.41 -10.39 -16.34
C ARG A 152 6.08 -10.00 -15.70
N TYR A 153 5.76 -8.70 -15.70
CA TYR A 153 4.46 -8.24 -15.21
C TYR A 153 3.32 -8.79 -16.07
N ARG A 154 3.42 -8.69 -17.40
CA ARG A 154 2.40 -9.28 -18.30
C ARG A 154 2.33 -10.80 -18.19
N ALA A 155 3.46 -11.48 -18.03
CA ALA A 155 3.48 -12.92 -17.79
C ALA A 155 2.76 -13.30 -16.49
N MET A 156 2.96 -12.53 -15.41
CA MET A 156 2.22 -12.69 -14.15
C MET A 156 0.71 -12.49 -14.38
N ILE A 157 0.31 -11.44 -15.11
CA ILE A 157 -1.11 -11.20 -15.41
C ILE A 157 -1.73 -12.39 -16.16
N THR A 158 -1.09 -12.83 -17.26
CA THR A 158 -1.62 -13.88 -18.13
C THR A 158 -1.58 -15.27 -17.50
N ASN A 159 -0.47 -15.62 -16.86
CA ASN A 159 -0.20 -17.00 -16.45
C ASN A 159 -0.61 -17.27 -14.99
N PHE A 160 -0.79 -16.22 -14.19
CA PHE A 160 -1.15 -16.35 -12.77
C PHE A 160 -2.46 -15.64 -12.47
N PHE A 161 -2.53 -14.31 -12.62
CA PHE A 161 -3.69 -13.56 -12.12
C PHE A 161 -5.00 -13.88 -12.85
N ILE A 162 -5.02 -13.85 -14.19
CA ILE A 162 -6.23 -14.16 -14.95
C ILE A 162 -6.75 -15.58 -14.64
N PRO A 163 -5.90 -16.63 -14.60
CA PRO A 163 -6.32 -17.96 -14.16
C PRO A 163 -6.95 -18.01 -12.76
N GLU A 164 -6.42 -17.27 -11.79
CA GLU A 164 -6.99 -17.19 -10.43
C GLU A 164 -8.40 -16.58 -10.42
N LEU A 165 -8.74 -15.75 -11.41
CA LEU A 165 -10.07 -15.17 -11.54
C LEU A 165 -11.15 -16.16 -11.99
N ASN A 166 -10.80 -17.37 -12.44
CA ASN A 166 -11.78 -18.35 -12.92
C ASN A 166 -12.80 -18.77 -11.85
N ASN A 167 -12.47 -18.61 -10.57
CA ASN A 167 -13.38 -18.89 -9.45
C ASN A 167 -14.26 -17.68 -9.08
N HIS A 168 -14.16 -16.57 -9.81
CA HIS A 168 -14.83 -15.32 -9.54
C HIS A 168 -15.68 -14.88 -10.74
N ASP A 169 -16.77 -14.16 -10.47
CA ASP A 169 -17.56 -13.53 -11.54
C ASP A 169 -16.86 -12.25 -12.03
N VAL A 170 -15.92 -12.43 -12.96
CA VAL A 170 -15.10 -11.35 -13.54
C VAL A 170 -15.96 -10.29 -14.25
N GLN A 171 -17.18 -10.62 -14.66
CA GLN A 171 -18.07 -9.67 -15.36
C GLN A 171 -18.62 -8.58 -14.44
N GLU A 172 -18.61 -8.83 -13.12
CA GLU A 172 -19.06 -7.86 -12.13
C GLU A 172 -17.89 -7.10 -11.47
N LEU A 173 -16.65 -7.53 -11.72
CA LEU A 173 -15.46 -6.98 -11.09
C LEU A 173 -14.79 -5.88 -11.92
N TRP A 174 -14.29 -4.88 -11.20
CA TRP A 174 -13.46 -3.81 -11.71
C TRP A 174 -12.01 -4.07 -11.30
N PHE A 175 -11.07 -3.83 -12.19
CA PHE A 175 -9.65 -3.97 -11.89
C PHE A 175 -8.97 -2.62 -11.77
N GLN A 176 -8.19 -2.44 -10.72
CA GLN A 176 -7.38 -1.25 -10.49
C GLN A 176 -5.90 -1.64 -10.38
N GLN A 177 -5.05 -0.86 -11.06
CA GLN A 177 -3.59 -0.91 -10.91
C GLN A 177 -3.01 0.50 -10.81
N ASP A 178 -1.82 0.60 -10.22
CA ASP A 178 -1.15 1.88 -9.99
C ASP A 178 -0.61 2.52 -11.29
N GLY A 179 -0.06 3.74 -11.16
CA GLY A 179 0.44 4.52 -12.30
C GLY A 179 1.88 4.22 -12.72
N ALA A 180 2.49 3.13 -12.25
CA ALA A 180 3.90 2.79 -12.52
C ALA A 180 4.14 2.42 -14.00
N ALA A 181 5.40 2.52 -14.44
CA ALA A 181 5.75 2.41 -15.86
C ALA A 181 5.43 1.04 -16.48
N CYS A 182 5.68 -0.07 -15.77
CA CYS A 182 5.42 -1.42 -16.29
C CYS A 182 3.92 -1.75 -16.39
N PRO A 183 3.11 -1.49 -15.34
CA PRO A 183 1.65 -1.62 -15.40
C PRO A 183 0.98 -0.75 -16.48
N THR A 184 1.54 0.42 -16.79
CA THR A 184 0.91 1.42 -17.68
C THR A 184 1.40 1.39 -19.13
N ALA A 185 2.28 0.45 -19.47
CA ALA A 185 2.69 0.21 -20.84
C ALA A 185 1.47 -0.18 -21.70
N ARG A 186 1.41 0.30 -22.95
CA ARG A 186 0.27 0.06 -23.85
C ARG A 186 -0.10 -1.43 -23.96
N ALA A 187 0.91 -2.29 -24.14
CA ALA A 187 0.71 -3.73 -24.20
C ALA A 187 0.07 -4.33 -22.94
N THR A 188 0.37 -3.78 -21.76
CA THR A 188 -0.24 -4.20 -20.49
C THR A 188 -1.68 -3.72 -20.37
N ILE A 189 -1.96 -2.48 -20.79
CA ILE A 189 -3.32 -1.93 -20.81
C ILE A 189 -4.21 -2.70 -21.78
N ASP A 190 -3.71 -3.00 -22.98
CA ASP A 190 -4.45 -3.77 -24.00
C ASP A 190 -4.77 -5.19 -23.48
N LEU A 191 -3.78 -5.88 -22.88
CA LEU A 191 -3.98 -7.18 -22.23
C LEU A 191 -5.08 -7.15 -21.15
N LEU A 192 -5.06 -6.15 -20.27
CA LEU A 192 -6.07 -6.04 -19.20
C LEU A 192 -7.45 -5.69 -19.76
N LYS A 193 -7.53 -4.90 -20.84
CA LYS A 193 -8.80 -4.59 -21.50
C LYS A 193 -9.45 -5.81 -22.14
N ASP A 194 -8.67 -6.78 -22.61
CA ASP A 194 -9.23 -8.03 -23.15
C ASP A 194 -10.03 -8.80 -22.09
N THR A 195 -9.70 -8.64 -20.80
CA THR A 195 -10.39 -9.29 -19.67
C THR A 195 -11.45 -8.40 -19.02
N PHE A 196 -11.10 -7.13 -18.74
CA PHE A 196 -11.95 -6.22 -17.95
C PHE A 196 -12.73 -5.21 -18.80
N GLY A 197 -12.43 -5.05 -20.08
CA GLY A 197 -13.07 -4.07 -20.96
C GLY A 197 -13.01 -2.65 -20.39
N ASP A 198 -14.18 -2.00 -20.31
CA ASP A 198 -14.33 -0.66 -19.72
C ASP A 198 -14.25 -0.63 -18.18
N ARG A 199 -14.15 -1.80 -17.52
CA ARG A 199 -14.06 -1.95 -16.05
C ARG A 199 -12.63 -1.81 -15.52
N LEU A 200 -11.75 -1.12 -16.25
CA LEU A 200 -10.34 -0.94 -15.91
C LEU A 200 -10.06 0.49 -15.39
N ILE A 201 -9.52 0.56 -14.17
CA ILE A 201 -9.07 1.77 -13.50
C ILE A 201 -7.53 1.78 -13.50
N SER A 202 -6.94 2.54 -14.40
CA SER A 202 -5.49 2.61 -14.56
C SER A 202 -5.10 3.96 -15.13
N ARG A 203 -3.85 4.37 -14.96
CA ARG A 203 -3.32 5.45 -15.80
C ARG A 203 -3.39 4.99 -17.26
N PHE A 204 -3.99 5.83 -18.13
CA PHE A 204 -4.29 5.51 -19.54
C PHE A 204 -5.34 4.41 -19.77
N GLY A 205 -6.04 3.96 -18.72
CA GLY A 205 -7.20 3.08 -18.85
C GLY A 205 -8.49 3.84 -19.21
N PRO A 206 -9.62 3.11 -19.42
CA PRO A 206 -10.95 3.69 -19.59
C PRO A 206 -11.31 4.66 -18.47
N VAL A 207 -10.96 4.32 -17.23
CA VAL A 207 -11.04 5.21 -16.08
C VAL A 207 -9.64 5.56 -15.61
N ASN A 208 -9.28 6.84 -15.71
CA ASN A 208 -7.93 7.27 -15.39
C ASN A 208 -7.68 7.31 -13.88
N TRP A 209 -6.75 6.49 -13.39
CA TRP A 209 -6.30 6.55 -12.00
C TRP A 209 -5.50 7.84 -11.74
N PRO A 210 -5.79 8.59 -10.66
CA PRO A 210 -5.11 9.85 -10.39
C PRO A 210 -3.66 9.62 -9.94
N PRO A 211 -2.70 10.48 -10.36
CA PRO A 211 -1.32 10.38 -9.93
C PRO A 211 -1.18 10.55 -8.41
N ARG A 212 -0.13 9.98 -7.82
CA ARG A 212 0.27 10.17 -6.41
C ARG A 212 -0.88 9.99 -5.40
N SER A 213 -1.68 8.94 -5.61
CA SER A 213 -2.90 8.68 -4.85
C SER A 213 -2.80 7.38 -4.03
N CYS A 214 -1.64 7.12 -3.44
CA CYS A 214 -1.42 5.98 -2.53
C CYS A 214 -2.42 5.97 -1.35
N ASN A 215 -2.89 7.15 -0.92
CA ASN A 215 -3.92 7.27 0.11
C ASN A 215 -5.32 6.76 -0.32
N LEU A 216 -5.51 6.44 -1.61
CA LEU A 216 -6.69 5.78 -2.18
C LEU A 216 -6.45 4.30 -2.50
N LEU A 217 -5.23 3.78 -2.35
CA LEU A 217 -4.90 2.39 -2.65
C LEU A 217 -4.90 1.57 -1.35
N PRO A 218 -5.85 0.63 -1.15
CA PRO A 218 -5.93 -0.20 0.06
C PRO A 218 -4.65 -0.95 0.37
N LEU A 219 -3.89 -1.33 -0.65
CA LEU A 219 -2.62 -2.03 -0.46
C LEU A 219 -1.58 -1.13 0.21
N ASP A 220 -1.47 0.13 -0.23
CA ASP A 220 -0.56 1.12 0.33
C ASP A 220 -0.96 1.58 1.74
N TYR A 221 -2.22 1.98 1.92
CA TYR A 221 -2.61 2.62 3.18
C TYR A 221 -2.90 1.60 4.30
N PHE A 222 -3.06 0.32 3.98
CA PHE A 222 -3.39 -0.73 4.95
C PHE A 222 -2.50 -1.97 4.79
N LEU A 223 -2.62 -2.70 3.67
CA LEU A 223 -2.15 -4.09 3.59
C LEU A 223 -0.64 -4.20 3.84
N TRP A 224 0.17 -3.46 3.10
CA TRP A 224 1.62 -3.60 3.18
C TRP A 224 2.19 -3.16 4.52
N GLY A 225 1.64 -2.09 5.11
CA GLY A 225 2.02 -1.68 6.47
C GLY A 225 1.65 -2.73 7.51
N TYR A 226 0.42 -3.26 7.45
CA TYR A 226 -0.07 -4.31 8.35
C TYR A 226 0.78 -5.59 8.23
N VAL A 227 0.97 -6.09 7.01
CA VAL A 227 1.70 -7.34 6.76
C VAL A 227 3.15 -7.21 7.22
N LYS A 228 3.86 -6.12 6.87
CA LYS A 228 5.23 -5.88 7.32
C LYS A 228 5.37 -5.87 8.84
N SER A 229 4.42 -5.25 9.54
CA SER A 229 4.45 -5.20 11.02
C SER A 229 4.41 -6.58 11.69
N LEU A 230 3.85 -7.58 11.01
CA LEU A 230 3.72 -8.95 11.52
C LEU A 230 4.82 -9.87 10.97
N VAL A 231 5.15 -9.74 9.69
CA VAL A 231 6.17 -10.56 9.01
C VAL A 231 7.55 -10.40 9.65
N TYR A 232 7.91 -9.17 10.05
CA TYR A 232 9.20 -8.92 10.70
C TYR A 232 9.21 -9.13 12.21
N ALA A 233 8.07 -9.47 12.83
CA ALA A 233 8.00 -9.70 14.27
C ALA A 233 8.91 -10.86 14.71
N ASP A 234 9.05 -11.87 13.85
CA ASP A 234 9.82 -13.09 14.10
C ASP A 234 11.27 -13.00 13.60
N LYS A 235 11.69 -11.83 13.08
CA LYS A 235 13.04 -11.54 12.58
C LYS A 235 13.56 -12.61 11.62
N PRO A 236 12.92 -12.79 10.44
CA PRO A 236 13.34 -13.81 9.48
C PRO A 236 14.81 -13.63 9.08
N GLN A 237 15.53 -14.75 8.96
CA GLN A 237 16.97 -14.78 8.62
C GLN A 237 17.25 -15.35 7.23
N THR A 238 16.22 -15.90 6.56
CA THR A 238 16.29 -16.40 5.18
C THR A 238 15.11 -15.86 4.37
N LEU A 239 15.27 -15.78 3.05
CA LEU A 239 14.20 -15.38 2.13
C LEU A 239 13.02 -16.36 2.19
N ASP A 240 13.27 -17.65 2.34
CA ASP A 240 12.22 -18.66 2.47
C ASP A 240 11.38 -18.44 3.75
N HIS A 241 12.02 -18.17 4.89
CA HIS A 241 11.29 -17.87 6.12
C HIS A 241 10.52 -16.54 6.02
N LEU A 242 11.07 -15.55 5.29
CA LEU A 242 10.37 -14.30 5.01
C LEU A 242 9.11 -14.55 4.15
N GLU A 243 9.21 -15.40 3.13
CA GLU A 243 8.11 -15.80 2.26
C GLU A 243 7.02 -16.57 3.02
N ASP A 244 7.41 -17.56 3.84
CA ASP A 244 6.51 -18.33 4.70
C ASP A 244 5.73 -17.42 5.65
N ASN A 245 6.40 -16.43 6.24
CA ASN A 245 5.75 -15.45 7.10
C ASN A 245 4.74 -14.57 6.34
N ILE A 246 5.05 -14.17 5.11
CA ILE A 246 4.11 -13.41 4.27
C ILE A 246 2.87 -14.27 3.98
N HIS A 247 3.06 -15.53 3.58
CA HIS A 247 1.95 -16.46 3.34
C HIS A 247 1.06 -16.62 4.58
N ARG A 248 1.66 -16.89 5.74
CA ARG A 248 0.95 -17.05 7.01
C ARG A 248 0.15 -15.80 7.37
N VAL A 249 0.79 -14.63 7.36
CA VAL A 249 0.16 -13.37 7.74
C VAL A 249 -1.00 -13.01 6.80
N ILE A 250 -0.83 -13.21 5.49
CA ILE A 250 -1.90 -12.95 4.51
C ILE A 250 -3.07 -13.92 4.72
N ALA A 251 -2.80 -15.21 4.98
CA ALA A 251 -3.84 -16.20 5.25
C ALA A 251 -4.66 -15.89 6.52
N ASP A 252 -4.04 -15.24 7.51
CA ASP A 252 -4.70 -14.83 8.76
C ASP A 252 -5.61 -13.58 8.60
N ILE A 253 -5.54 -12.88 7.44
CA ILE A 253 -6.39 -11.70 7.19
C ILE A 253 -7.84 -12.15 6.94
N ARG A 254 -8.70 -11.83 7.89
CA ARG A 254 -10.13 -12.17 7.83
C ARG A 254 -10.88 -11.28 6.83
N PRO A 255 -11.88 -11.81 6.09
CA PRO A 255 -12.69 -11.02 5.15
C PRO A 255 -13.35 -9.78 5.80
N GLN A 256 -13.79 -9.87 7.05
CA GLN A 256 -14.41 -8.72 7.75
C GLN A 256 -13.44 -7.55 7.94
N MET A 257 -12.14 -7.83 8.02
CA MET A 257 -11.11 -6.78 8.06
C MET A 257 -11.01 -6.08 6.70
N LEU A 258 -11.08 -6.84 5.61
CA LEU A 258 -11.04 -6.31 4.25
C LEU A 258 -12.30 -5.50 3.91
N GLU A 259 -13.48 -5.94 4.37
CA GLU A 259 -14.72 -5.18 4.25
C GLU A 259 -14.58 -3.79 4.90
N LYS A 260 -14.11 -3.71 6.14
CA LYS A 260 -13.86 -2.42 6.83
C LYS A 260 -12.85 -1.55 6.08
N VAL A 261 -11.79 -2.15 5.53
CA VAL A 261 -10.79 -1.44 4.72
C VAL A 261 -11.43 -0.83 3.47
N ILE A 262 -12.27 -1.61 2.78
CA ILE A 262 -12.98 -1.16 1.59
C ILE A 262 -14.08 -0.13 1.92
N GLU A 263 -14.76 -0.25 3.05
CA GLU A 263 -15.67 0.79 3.56
C GLU A 263 -14.92 2.11 3.82
N ASN A 264 -13.75 2.04 4.45
CA ASN A 264 -12.89 3.21 4.69
C ASN A 264 -12.45 3.90 3.39
N TRP A 265 -12.38 3.17 2.27
CA TRP A 265 -12.10 3.78 0.96
C TRP A 265 -13.14 4.85 0.60
N THR A 266 -14.43 4.62 0.91
CA THR A 266 -15.49 5.61 0.65
C THR A 266 -15.32 6.88 1.49
N SER A 267 -14.98 6.74 2.78
CA SER A 267 -14.66 7.88 3.66
C SER A 267 -13.45 8.67 3.16
N ARG A 268 -12.45 7.99 2.58
CA ARG A 268 -11.28 8.63 1.95
C ARG A 268 -11.66 9.43 0.71
N LEU A 269 -12.60 8.94 -0.11
CA LEU A 269 -13.14 9.70 -1.24
C LEU A 269 -13.81 11.00 -0.75
N ASP A 270 -14.65 10.92 0.28
CA ASP A 270 -15.35 12.07 0.85
C ASP A 270 -14.36 13.12 1.38
N TYR A 271 -13.31 12.67 2.06
CA TYR A 271 -12.25 13.56 2.52
C TYR A 271 -11.57 14.28 1.34
N ILE A 272 -11.17 13.56 0.29
CA ILE A 272 -10.48 14.17 -0.86
C ILE A 272 -11.38 15.16 -1.58
N ARG A 273 -12.69 14.88 -1.66
CA ARG A 273 -13.67 15.84 -2.19
C ARG A 273 -13.70 17.11 -1.34
N ALA A 274 -13.87 16.97 -0.02
CA ALA A 274 -13.95 18.10 0.92
C ALA A 274 -12.65 18.94 0.94
N SER A 275 -11.49 18.28 0.85
CA SER A 275 -10.17 18.92 0.86
C SER A 275 -9.72 19.44 -0.51
N ARG A 276 -10.61 19.39 -1.52
CA ARG A 276 -10.36 19.81 -2.90
C ARG A 276 -9.14 19.12 -3.54
N GLY A 277 -8.97 17.82 -3.29
CA GLY A 277 -7.91 17.01 -3.89
C GLY A 277 -6.62 16.96 -3.08
N SER A 278 -6.61 17.50 -1.86
CA SER A 278 -5.40 17.56 -1.03
C SER A 278 -5.04 16.19 -0.42
N HIS A 279 -3.82 16.12 0.13
CA HIS A 279 -3.42 14.97 0.94
C HIS A 279 -4.28 14.90 2.20
N MET A 280 -4.61 13.68 2.59
CA MET A 280 -5.27 13.42 3.86
C MET A 280 -4.20 13.36 4.95
N PRO A 281 -4.37 14.06 6.10
CA PRO A 281 -3.56 13.78 7.27
C PRO A 281 -3.80 12.31 7.66
N GLU A 282 -2.74 11.63 8.10
CA GLU A 282 -2.75 10.18 8.32
C GLU A 282 -3.93 9.75 9.19
N ILE A 283 -4.80 8.89 8.67
CA ILE A 283 -5.86 8.25 9.46
C ILE A 283 -5.23 7.11 10.24
N ILE A 284 -5.22 7.25 11.56
CA ILE A 284 -5.01 6.16 12.50
C ILE A 284 -6.24 5.24 12.42
N PHE A 285 -6.05 3.98 12.03
CA PHE A 285 -7.12 2.99 12.08
C PHE A 285 -7.59 2.83 13.53
N LYS A 286 -8.88 3.10 13.78
CA LYS A 286 -9.57 2.51 14.93
C LYS A 286 -10.12 1.16 14.47
N MET A 287 -9.44 0.08 14.85
CA MET A 287 -9.95 -1.29 14.63
C MET A 287 -11.18 -1.57 15.51
#